data_AF-A0A4U5ZRQ2-F1
#
_entry.id   AF-A0A4U5ZRQ2-F1
#
_cell.length_a   1.000
_cell.length_b   1.000
_cell.length_c   1.000
_cell.angle_alpha   90.00
_cell.angle_beta   90.00
_cell.angle_gamma   90.00
#
_symmetry.space_group_name_H-M   'P 1'
#
loop_
_entity.id
_entity.type
_entity.pdbx_description
1 polymer ?
#
loop_
_entity_poly.entity_id
_entity_poly.type
_entity_poly.pdbx_seq_one_letter_code
_entity_poly.pdbx_strand_id
1 'polypeptide(L)'
;MAGQSAGDSEIEAIGELLAGVREAVGQSASAFAKAADKFRVADEAMLAAEEGRIAEILKHEREAEARLARLTARLSHILDRSLAAYENRDTPNRYERYLAILSPNAAHRARERRWRQLSLEHGIETCLAELDMLFGLVEEHRQFLIERRNASEADLTRFIDRRGEALEALLQADEDAGSRPQAAAVFARFAGLFQSFLDAVNESMGAANVLINKLTIETERALVLRDALRPAANQTLPSSTGAAGSWPHIVPLVALSEKGMLSIGEIERRRNLIDQAFHSRFDACLDKLTSTRASRPIT
;
A
#
# COMPACT_ATOMS: atom_id res chain seq x y z
N MET A 1 -0.28 -8.56 28.56
CA MET A 1 0.78 -8.16 27.62
C MET A 1 0.74 -9.16 26.48
N ALA A 2 -0.19 -8.98 25.53
CA ALA A 2 -0.27 -9.83 24.35
C ALA A 2 0.96 -9.53 23.48
N GLY A 3 1.71 -10.56 23.07
CA GLY A 3 2.88 -10.38 22.23
C GLY A 3 2.46 -9.79 20.89
N GLN A 4 3.00 -8.61 20.54
CA GLN A 4 2.89 -8.06 19.19
C GLN A 4 3.37 -9.13 18.20
N SER A 5 2.55 -9.43 17.19
CA SER A 5 3.00 -10.28 16.11
C SER A 5 4.04 -9.53 15.28
N ALA A 6 4.91 -10.26 14.57
CA ALA A 6 5.86 -9.63 13.65
C ALA A 6 5.17 -8.84 12.51
N GLY A 7 3.88 -9.12 12.25
CA GLY A 7 3.05 -8.32 11.33
C GLY A 7 2.73 -6.95 11.92
N ASP A 8 2.27 -6.91 13.17
CA ASP A 8 1.88 -5.66 13.85
C ASP A 8 3.05 -4.66 13.93
N SER A 9 4.25 -5.14 14.25
CA SER A 9 5.45 -4.30 14.30
C SER A 9 5.86 -3.74 12.93
N GLU A 10 5.65 -4.51 11.86
CA GLU A 10 5.97 -4.06 10.50
C GLU A 10 4.95 -3.01 10.03
N ILE A 11 3.66 -3.20 10.37
CA ILE A 11 2.58 -2.24 10.08
C ILE A 11 2.82 -0.92 10.80
N GLU A 12 3.20 -0.97 12.09
CA GLU A 12 3.55 0.22 12.88
C GLU A 12 4.73 0.97 12.25
N ALA A 13 5.81 0.25 11.89
CA ALA A 13 6.97 0.85 11.23
C ALA A 13 6.65 1.47 9.86
N ILE A 14 5.73 0.86 9.09
CA ILE A 14 5.24 1.45 7.83
C ILE A 14 4.45 2.73 8.12
N GLY A 15 3.58 2.71 9.14
CA GLY A 15 2.80 3.88 9.55
C GLY A 15 3.67 5.07 9.94
N GLU A 16 4.74 4.84 10.69
CA GLU A 16 5.72 5.87 11.06
C GLU A 16 6.44 6.45 9.83
N LEU A 17 6.88 5.59 8.90
CA LEU A 17 7.52 6.04 7.66
C LEU A 17 6.57 6.89 6.81
N LEU A 18 5.32 6.45 6.64
CA LEU A 18 4.31 7.20 5.90
C LEU A 18 3.99 8.54 6.58
N ALA A 19 3.93 8.58 7.91
CA ALA A 19 3.73 9.83 8.64
C ALA A 19 4.87 10.83 8.39
N GLY A 20 6.13 10.35 8.41
CA GLY A 20 7.30 11.17 8.08
C GLY A 20 7.27 11.69 6.64
N VAL A 21 6.88 10.86 5.68
CA VAL A 21 6.67 11.27 4.28
C VAL A 21 5.59 12.36 4.19
N ARG A 22 4.43 12.16 4.83
CA ARG A 22 3.34 13.15 4.81
C ARG A 22 3.78 14.48 5.40
N GLU A 23 4.56 14.47 6.47
CA GLU A 23 5.12 15.69 7.05
C GLU A 23 6.05 16.39 6.06
N ALA A 24 7.02 15.69 5.47
CA ALA A 24 7.97 16.25 4.52
C ALA A 24 7.28 16.82 3.27
N VAL A 25 6.32 16.09 2.71
CA VAL A 25 5.46 16.53 1.61
C VAL A 25 4.68 17.79 1.99
N GLY A 26 4.14 17.86 3.21
CA GLY A 26 3.47 19.04 3.74
C GLY A 26 4.38 20.26 3.86
N GLN A 27 5.64 20.06 4.28
CA GLN A 27 6.64 21.12 4.38
C GLN A 27 7.02 21.70 3.01
N SER A 28 7.32 20.84 2.02
CA SER A 28 7.62 21.29 0.65
C SER A 28 6.44 22.00 0.01
N ALA A 29 5.21 21.50 0.17
CA ALA A 29 4.02 22.19 -0.32
C ALA A 29 3.81 23.56 0.34
N SER A 30 4.04 23.71 1.65
CA SER A 30 3.97 25.01 2.32
C SER A 30 5.01 25.99 1.79
N ALA A 31 6.21 25.51 1.48
CA ALA A 31 7.25 26.34 0.91
C ALA A 31 6.90 26.81 -0.51
N PHE A 32 6.33 25.92 -1.33
CA PHE A 32 5.82 26.28 -2.65
C PHE A 32 4.67 27.30 -2.58
N ALA A 33 3.72 27.11 -1.67
CA ALA A 33 2.62 28.07 -1.45
C ALA A 33 3.14 29.45 -1.04
N LYS A 34 4.12 29.51 -0.11
CA LYS A 34 4.76 30.77 0.31
C LYS A 34 5.51 31.46 -0.83
N ALA A 35 6.17 30.69 -1.69
CA ALA A 35 6.86 31.22 -2.86
C ALA A 35 5.85 31.77 -3.88
N ALA A 36 4.72 31.09 -4.10
CA ALA A 36 3.63 31.56 -4.94
C ALA A 36 2.98 32.85 -4.42
N ASP A 37 2.84 32.98 -3.10
CA ASP A 37 2.21 34.14 -2.48
C ASP A 37 3.09 35.39 -2.48
N LYS A 38 4.36 35.25 -2.09
CA LYS A 38 5.23 36.42 -1.85
C LYS A 38 5.95 36.92 -3.10
N PHE A 39 5.87 36.18 -4.21
CA PHE A 39 6.65 36.42 -5.43
C PHE A 39 8.10 36.85 -5.13
N ARG A 40 8.70 36.27 -4.09
CA ARG A 40 10.12 36.47 -3.84
C ARG A 40 10.81 35.47 -4.74
N VAL A 41 11.63 35.98 -5.66
CA VAL A 41 12.68 35.23 -6.35
C VAL A 41 13.24 34.25 -5.33
N ALA A 42 12.91 32.97 -5.49
CA ALA A 42 13.33 31.96 -4.54
C ALA A 42 14.85 32.06 -4.44
N ASP A 43 15.36 32.24 -3.23
CA ASP A 43 16.80 32.26 -3.02
C ASP A 43 17.36 30.94 -3.56
N GLU A 44 18.48 31.00 -4.25
CA GLU A 44 19.16 29.84 -4.82
C GLU A 44 19.39 28.75 -3.75
N ALA A 45 19.64 29.18 -2.51
CA ALA A 45 19.75 28.32 -1.34
C ALA A 45 18.43 27.62 -0.96
N MET A 46 17.29 28.30 -1.12
CA MET A 46 15.96 27.72 -0.86
C MET A 46 15.61 26.67 -1.92
N LEU A 47 15.90 26.93 -3.19
CA LEU A 47 15.69 25.98 -4.29
C LEU A 47 16.53 24.70 -4.11
N ALA A 48 17.81 24.85 -3.78
CA ALA A 48 18.68 23.70 -3.49
C ALA A 48 18.20 22.90 -2.26
N ALA A 49 17.66 23.58 -1.24
CA ALA A 49 17.08 22.91 -0.08
C ALA A 49 15.77 22.17 -0.40
N GLU A 50 14.96 22.65 -1.34
CA GLU A 50 13.78 21.92 -1.85
C GLU A 50 14.18 20.72 -2.69
N GLU A 51 15.18 20.86 -3.58
CA GLU A 51 15.73 19.74 -4.36
C GLU A 51 16.13 18.57 -3.45
N GLY A 52 16.88 18.87 -2.38
CA GLY A 52 17.27 17.86 -1.39
C GLY A 52 16.09 17.23 -0.66
N ARG A 53 15.07 18.03 -0.29
CA ARG A 53 13.87 17.51 0.38
C ARG A 53 13.04 16.60 -0.52
N ILE A 54 12.82 16.97 -1.77
CA ILE A 54 12.10 16.12 -2.75
C ILE A 54 12.83 14.79 -2.94
N ALA A 55 14.16 14.81 -3.00
CA ALA A 55 14.96 13.59 -3.12
C ALA A 55 14.80 12.66 -1.89
N GLU A 56 14.78 13.20 -0.67
CA GLU A 56 14.55 12.41 0.54
C GLU A 56 13.09 11.92 0.64
N ILE A 57 12.09 12.73 0.24
CA ILE A 57 10.69 12.29 0.14
C ILE A 57 10.59 11.05 -0.75
N LEU A 58 11.12 11.12 -1.97
CA LEU A 58 11.11 10.01 -2.92
C LEU A 58 11.78 8.75 -2.38
N LYS A 59 12.86 8.91 -1.60
CA LYS A 59 13.57 7.79 -0.99
C LYS A 59 12.73 7.12 0.10
N HIS A 60 12.11 7.90 0.99
CA HIS A 60 11.24 7.38 2.04
C HIS A 60 9.95 6.78 1.48
N GLU A 61 9.35 7.38 0.44
CA GLU A 61 8.20 6.83 -0.29
C GLU A 61 8.53 5.45 -0.86
N ARG A 62 9.64 5.32 -1.60
CA ARG A 62 10.07 4.05 -2.17
C ARG A 62 10.33 2.99 -1.10
N GLU A 63 10.84 3.39 0.06
CA GLU A 63 11.04 2.47 1.19
C GLU A 63 9.69 2.00 1.76
N ALA A 64 8.76 2.91 2.02
CA ALA A 64 7.42 2.58 2.52
C ALA A 64 6.65 1.70 1.53
N GLU A 65 6.66 2.06 0.24
CA GLU A 65 6.07 1.28 -0.86
C GLU A 65 6.66 -0.14 -0.94
N ALA A 66 7.98 -0.28 -0.80
CA ALA A 66 8.63 -1.58 -0.79
C ALA A 66 8.18 -2.44 0.39
N ARG A 67 8.05 -1.87 1.59
CA ARG A 67 7.59 -2.60 2.77
C ARG A 67 6.11 -3.01 2.64
N LEU A 68 5.26 -2.10 2.19
CA LEU A 68 3.84 -2.37 1.88
C LEU A 68 3.68 -3.51 0.87
N ALA A 69 4.43 -3.46 -0.23
CA ALA A 69 4.40 -4.49 -1.25
C ALA A 69 4.85 -5.85 -0.70
N ARG A 70 5.91 -5.89 0.11
CA ARG A 70 6.40 -7.15 0.71
C ARG A 70 5.40 -7.77 1.66
N LEU A 71 4.78 -6.96 2.52
CA LEU A 71 3.78 -7.46 3.45
C LEU A 71 2.52 -7.94 2.72
N THR A 72 2.08 -7.21 1.68
CA THR A 72 0.99 -7.63 0.80
C THR A 72 1.31 -8.95 0.10
N ALA A 73 2.53 -9.14 -0.41
CA ALA A 73 2.97 -10.39 -1.03
C ALA A 73 3.03 -11.55 -0.02
N ARG A 74 3.47 -11.29 1.21
CA ARG A 74 3.45 -12.29 2.30
C ARG A 74 2.02 -12.74 2.58
N LEU A 75 1.06 -11.82 2.68
CA LEU A 75 -0.35 -12.12 2.90
C LEU A 75 -0.95 -12.91 1.74
N SER A 76 -0.67 -12.51 0.50
CA SER A 76 -1.04 -13.27 -0.72
C SER A 76 -0.54 -14.71 -0.64
N HIS A 77 0.72 -14.95 -0.24
CA HIS A 77 1.29 -16.30 -0.12
C HIS A 77 0.63 -17.14 0.99
N ILE A 78 0.23 -16.50 2.10
CA ILE A 78 -0.53 -17.17 3.16
C ILE A 78 -1.90 -17.60 2.62
N LEU A 79 -2.57 -16.72 1.87
CA LEU A 79 -3.86 -17.02 1.25
C LEU A 79 -3.75 -18.10 0.17
N ASP A 80 -2.73 -18.07 -0.67
CA ASP A 80 -2.48 -19.10 -1.70
C ASP A 80 -2.30 -20.48 -1.07
N ARG A 81 -1.50 -20.57 0.00
CA ARG A 81 -1.30 -21.82 0.74
C ARG A 81 -2.61 -22.31 1.37
N SER A 82 -3.39 -21.40 1.94
CA SER A 82 -4.63 -21.72 2.63
C SER A 82 -5.72 -22.15 1.64
N LEU A 83 -5.81 -21.49 0.49
CA LEU A 83 -6.69 -21.85 -0.61
C LEU A 83 -6.31 -23.21 -1.21
N ALA A 84 -5.02 -23.45 -1.47
CA ALA A 84 -4.56 -24.75 -1.95
C ALA A 84 -4.85 -25.89 -0.96
N ALA A 85 -4.75 -25.61 0.35
CA ALA A 85 -5.12 -26.57 1.38
C ALA A 85 -6.65 -26.83 1.40
N TYR A 86 -7.45 -25.79 1.16
CA TYR A 86 -8.91 -25.89 1.04
C TYR A 86 -9.36 -26.70 -0.18
N GLU A 87 -8.80 -26.43 -1.36
CA GLU A 87 -9.13 -27.15 -2.60
C GLU A 87 -8.75 -28.64 -2.52
N ASN A 88 -7.62 -28.95 -1.88
CA ASN A 88 -7.13 -30.32 -1.74
C ASN A 88 -7.72 -31.08 -0.54
N ARG A 89 -8.74 -30.55 0.14
CA ARG A 89 -9.29 -31.13 1.39
C ARG A 89 -9.75 -32.59 1.25
N ASP A 90 -10.36 -32.92 0.12
CA ASP A 90 -10.94 -34.25 -0.15
C ASP A 90 -9.88 -35.23 -0.68
N THR A 91 -8.72 -34.71 -1.10
CA THR A 91 -7.63 -35.52 -1.61
C THR A 91 -6.79 -36.09 -0.45
N PRO A 92 -6.60 -37.42 -0.39
CA PRO A 92 -5.75 -38.03 0.62
C PRO A 92 -4.28 -37.76 0.34
N ASN A 93 -3.57 -37.25 1.35
CA ASN A 93 -2.11 -37.14 1.32
C ASN A 93 -1.45 -38.54 1.40
N ARG A 94 -0.13 -38.63 1.17
CA ARG A 94 0.59 -39.93 1.17
C ARG A 94 0.42 -40.70 2.49
N TYR A 95 0.43 -40.00 3.62
CA TYR A 95 0.24 -40.59 4.95
C TYR A 95 -1.20 -41.11 5.15
N GLU A 96 -2.21 -40.37 4.72
CA GLU A 96 -3.62 -40.78 4.75
C GLU A 96 -3.89 -41.94 3.80
N ARG A 97 -3.23 -42.01 2.63
CA ARG A 97 -3.31 -43.17 1.73
C ARG A 97 -2.72 -44.41 2.40
N TYR A 98 -1.56 -44.27 3.06
CA TYR A 98 -0.97 -45.36 3.82
C TYR A 98 -1.88 -45.82 4.98
N LEU A 99 -2.41 -44.86 5.75
CA LEU A 99 -3.39 -45.17 6.79
C LEU A 99 -4.67 -45.80 6.22
N ALA A 100 -5.11 -45.44 5.03
CA ALA A 100 -6.33 -46.00 4.44
C ALA A 100 -6.19 -47.48 4.10
N ILE A 101 -4.97 -47.93 3.78
CA ILE A 101 -4.65 -49.36 3.57
C ILE A 101 -4.74 -50.13 4.90
N LEU A 102 -4.29 -49.52 6.01
CA LEU A 102 -4.29 -50.16 7.33
C LEU A 102 -5.63 -50.05 8.06
N SER A 103 -6.27 -48.89 8.00
CA SER A 103 -7.51 -48.55 8.69
C SER A 103 -8.20 -47.35 8.04
N PRO A 104 -9.29 -47.57 7.29
CA PRO A 104 -10.10 -46.51 6.68
C PRO A 104 -10.58 -45.47 7.70
N ASN A 105 -10.96 -45.89 8.90
CA ASN A 105 -11.41 -45.01 9.98
C ASN A 105 -10.27 -44.16 10.57
N ALA A 106 -9.04 -44.68 10.61
CA ALA A 106 -7.88 -43.89 11.03
C ALA A 106 -7.52 -42.82 10.00
N ALA A 107 -7.59 -43.16 8.71
CA ALA A 107 -7.38 -42.21 7.61
C ALA A 107 -8.44 -41.10 7.61
N HIS A 108 -9.72 -41.43 7.83
CA HIS A 108 -10.78 -40.43 7.97
C HIS A 108 -10.52 -39.48 9.14
N ARG A 109 -10.18 -40.00 10.33
CA ARG A 109 -9.85 -39.17 11.50
C ARG A 109 -8.59 -38.33 11.32
N ALA A 110 -7.60 -38.81 10.56
CA ALA A 110 -6.42 -38.02 10.21
C ALA A 110 -6.80 -36.85 9.29
N ARG A 111 -7.65 -37.11 8.29
CA ARG A 111 -8.17 -36.08 7.37
C ARG A 111 -9.00 -35.03 8.09
N GLU A 112 -9.90 -35.46 8.97
CA GLU A 112 -10.74 -34.58 9.76
C GLU A 112 -9.90 -33.72 10.74
N ARG A 113 -8.84 -34.29 11.33
CA ARG A 113 -7.88 -33.52 12.15
C ARG A 113 -7.14 -32.47 11.34
N ARG A 114 -6.64 -32.82 10.15
CA ARG A 114 -5.99 -31.88 9.22
C ARG A 114 -6.94 -30.73 8.84
N TRP A 115 -8.20 -31.06 8.56
CA TRP A 115 -9.22 -30.09 8.22
C TRP A 115 -9.56 -29.16 9.39
N ARG A 116 -9.70 -29.70 10.60
CA ARG A 116 -9.88 -28.88 11.81
C ARG A 116 -8.67 -27.99 12.10
N GLN A 117 -7.45 -28.48 11.87
CA GLN A 117 -6.24 -27.66 12.02
C GLN A 117 -6.21 -26.49 11.03
N LEU A 118 -6.61 -26.72 9.78
CA LEU A 118 -6.77 -25.65 8.79
C LEU A 118 -7.82 -24.62 9.22
N SER A 119 -8.88 -25.07 9.90
CA SER A 119 -9.98 -24.22 10.41
C SER A 119 -9.69 -23.50 11.72
N LEU A 120 -8.74 -23.99 12.54
CA LEU A 120 -8.51 -23.53 13.92
C LEU A 120 -7.24 -22.71 14.10
N GLU A 121 -6.30 -22.75 13.16
CA GLU A 121 -5.24 -21.74 13.17
C GLU A 121 -5.87 -20.39 12.85
N HIS A 122 -5.73 -19.44 13.77
CA HIS A 122 -6.22 -18.07 13.73
C HIS A 122 -5.70 -17.27 12.51
N GLY A 123 -5.03 -17.90 11.56
CA GLY A 123 -4.30 -17.28 10.47
C GLY A 123 -5.15 -16.48 9.49
N ILE A 124 -6.41 -16.87 9.22
CA ILE A 124 -7.27 -16.09 8.29
C ILE A 124 -7.85 -14.85 8.96
N GLU A 125 -8.27 -14.96 10.22
CA GLU A 125 -8.74 -13.80 10.99
C GLU A 125 -7.59 -12.81 11.24
N THR A 126 -6.39 -13.32 11.56
CA THR A 126 -5.17 -12.50 11.62
C THR A 126 -4.81 -11.90 10.27
N CYS A 127 -4.92 -12.66 9.17
CA CYS A 127 -4.70 -12.14 7.81
C CYS A 127 -5.68 -11.01 7.48
N LEU A 128 -6.97 -11.16 7.81
CA LEU A 128 -7.97 -10.12 7.62
C LEU A 128 -7.70 -8.87 8.47
N ALA A 129 -7.22 -9.04 9.70
CA ALA A 129 -6.80 -7.92 10.54
C ALA A 129 -5.57 -7.19 9.96
N GLU A 130 -4.54 -7.93 9.51
CA GLU A 130 -3.37 -7.33 8.84
C GLU A 130 -3.77 -6.63 7.52
N LEU A 131 -4.67 -7.22 6.73
CA LEU A 131 -5.21 -6.62 5.50
C LEU A 131 -6.01 -5.35 5.78
N ASP A 132 -6.86 -5.34 6.81
CA ASP A 132 -7.64 -4.15 7.19
C ASP A 132 -6.72 -2.98 7.57
N MET A 133 -5.72 -3.23 8.41
CA MET A 133 -4.77 -2.20 8.83
C MET A 133 -3.97 -1.65 7.65
N LEU A 134 -3.51 -2.51 6.74
CA LEU A 134 -2.81 -2.08 5.53
C LEU A 134 -3.72 -1.29 4.60
N PHE A 135 -4.96 -1.73 4.43
CA PHE A 135 -5.93 -1.01 3.62
C PHE A 135 -6.14 0.41 4.15
N GLY A 136 -6.32 0.54 5.48
CA GLY A 136 -6.43 1.83 6.15
C GLY A 136 -5.23 2.74 5.93
N LEU A 137 -4.01 2.23 6.14
CA LEU A 137 -2.78 3.00 5.97
C LEU A 137 -2.58 3.50 4.53
N VAL A 138 -2.79 2.62 3.54
CA VAL A 138 -2.60 2.98 2.13
C VAL A 138 -3.68 3.96 1.68
N GLU A 139 -4.93 3.77 2.11
CA GLU A 139 -6.03 4.66 1.76
C GLU A 139 -5.88 6.05 2.39
N GLU A 140 -5.50 6.13 3.68
CA GLU A 140 -5.18 7.40 4.35
C GLU A 140 -4.05 8.14 3.62
N HIS A 141 -2.98 7.43 3.28
CA HIS A 141 -1.86 8.01 2.56
C HIS A 141 -2.26 8.50 1.16
N ARG A 142 -3.00 7.69 0.39
CA ARG A 142 -3.51 8.07 -0.93
C ARG A 142 -4.39 9.32 -0.86
N GLN A 143 -5.30 9.38 0.11
CA GLN A 143 -6.20 10.51 0.29
C GLN A 143 -5.42 11.79 0.62
N PHE A 144 -4.43 11.71 1.50
CA PHE A 144 -3.52 12.82 1.79
C PHE A 144 -2.79 13.30 0.52
N LEU A 145 -2.27 12.39 -0.30
CA LEU A 145 -1.56 12.75 -1.54
C LEU A 145 -2.48 13.45 -2.54
N ILE A 146 -3.73 13.01 -2.68
CA ILE A 146 -4.74 13.64 -3.55
C ILE A 146 -5.03 15.07 -3.11
N GLU A 147 -5.31 15.26 -1.81
CA GLU A 147 -5.58 16.58 -1.26
C GLU A 147 -4.38 17.51 -1.46
N ARG A 148 -3.17 16.98 -1.25
CA ARG A 148 -1.95 17.73 -1.45
C ARG A 148 -1.72 18.12 -2.90
N ARG A 149 -1.86 17.17 -3.83
CA ARG A 149 -1.77 17.41 -5.28
C ARG A 149 -2.70 18.53 -5.71
N ASN A 150 -3.97 18.45 -5.32
CA ASN A 150 -4.97 19.44 -5.73
C ASN A 150 -4.66 20.84 -5.18
N ALA A 151 -4.20 20.93 -3.92
CA ALA A 151 -3.77 22.19 -3.33
C ALA A 151 -2.54 22.77 -4.08
N SER A 152 -1.55 21.92 -4.37
CA SER A 152 -0.35 22.32 -5.11
C SER A 152 -0.67 22.74 -6.56
N GLU A 153 -1.55 22.04 -7.27
CA GLU A 153 -1.98 22.46 -8.62
C GLU A 153 -2.64 23.85 -8.63
N ALA A 154 -3.41 24.17 -7.59
CA ALA A 154 -3.97 25.50 -7.42
C ALA A 154 -2.88 26.55 -7.17
N ASP A 155 -1.86 26.23 -6.36
CA ASP A 155 -0.72 27.13 -6.11
C ASP A 155 0.14 27.35 -7.36
N LEU A 156 0.34 26.31 -8.18
CA LEU A 156 1.05 26.43 -9.46
C LEU A 156 0.32 27.36 -10.43
N THR A 157 -1.01 27.23 -10.52
CA THR A 157 -1.82 28.11 -11.37
C THR A 157 -1.69 29.56 -10.92
N ARG A 158 -1.83 29.82 -9.61
CA ARG A 158 -1.62 31.17 -9.03
C ARG A 158 -0.22 31.72 -9.32
N PHE A 159 0.81 30.88 -9.24
CA PHE A 159 2.18 31.28 -9.53
C PHE A 159 2.37 31.64 -11.01
N ILE A 160 1.82 30.84 -11.92
CA ILE A 160 1.89 31.08 -13.37
C ILE A 160 1.16 32.36 -13.74
N ASP A 161 -0.03 32.61 -13.17
CA ASP A 161 -0.81 33.82 -13.43
C ASP A 161 -0.04 35.08 -13.00
N ARG A 162 0.57 35.04 -11.81
CA ARG A 162 1.37 36.16 -11.28
C ARG A 162 2.72 36.35 -11.96
N ARG A 163 3.23 35.34 -12.67
CA ARG A 163 4.48 35.44 -13.43
C ARG A 163 4.44 36.58 -14.45
N GLY A 164 3.30 36.77 -15.13
CA GLY A 164 3.15 37.82 -16.14
C GLY A 164 3.33 39.21 -15.53
N GLU A 165 2.56 39.49 -14.48
CA GLU A 165 2.56 40.78 -13.78
C GLU A 165 3.92 41.12 -13.20
N ALA A 166 4.64 40.13 -12.67
CA ALA A 166 5.88 40.40 -11.96
C ALA A 166 7.14 40.30 -12.83
N LEU A 167 7.09 39.60 -13.98
CA LEU A 167 8.03 39.87 -15.07
C LEU A 167 7.83 41.30 -15.55
N GLU A 168 6.59 41.76 -15.80
CA GLU A 168 6.32 43.15 -16.18
C GLU A 168 6.79 44.17 -15.15
N ALA A 169 6.59 43.91 -13.86
CA ALA A 169 7.09 44.77 -12.79
C ALA A 169 8.64 44.85 -12.77
N LEU A 170 9.33 43.72 -12.96
CA LEU A 170 10.80 43.69 -13.09
C LEU A 170 11.28 44.37 -14.39
N LEU A 171 10.53 44.26 -15.48
CA LEU A 171 10.82 44.94 -16.75
C LEU A 171 10.72 46.47 -16.61
N GLN A 172 9.83 46.96 -15.74
CA GLN A 172 9.63 48.40 -15.46
C GLN A 172 10.59 48.95 -14.40
N ALA A 173 11.07 48.10 -13.48
CA ALA A 173 11.93 48.51 -12.36
C ALA A 173 13.43 48.54 -12.68
N ASP A 174 13.90 47.84 -13.72
CA ASP A 174 15.33 47.67 -14.00
C ASP A 174 15.70 48.14 -15.43
N GLU A 175 16.48 49.22 -15.54
CA GLU A 175 17.13 49.65 -16.80
C GLU A 175 18.34 48.74 -17.17
N ASP A 176 18.79 47.87 -16.25
CA ASP A 176 19.90 46.95 -16.47
C ASP A 176 19.44 45.63 -17.12
N ALA A 177 19.83 45.43 -18.38
CA ALA A 177 19.51 44.24 -19.18
C ALA A 177 20.03 42.90 -18.59
N GLY A 178 20.92 42.94 -17.59
CA GLY A 178 21.53 41.78 -16.95
C GLY A 178 20.63 41.02 -15.96
N SER A 179 19.64 41.69 -15.35
CA SER A 179 18.78 41.10 -14.31
C SER A 179 17.65 40.24 -14.87
N ARG A 180 17.19 40.53 -16.10
CA ARG A 180 16.14 39.80 -16.82
C ARG A 180 16.42 38.30 -17.01
N PRO A 181 17.59 37.89 -17.55
CA PRO A 181 17.89 36.47 -17.73
C PRO A 181 17.99 35.72 -16.39
N GLN A 182 18.41 36.39 -15.31
CA GLN A 182 18.53 35.78 -13.99
C GLN A 182 17.18 35.53 -13.33
N ALA A 183 16.26 36.50 -13.38
CA ALA A 183 14.89 36.30 -12.90
C ALA A 183 14.18 35.19 -13.68
N ALA A 184 14.27 35.19 -15.01
CA ALA A 184 13.70 34.15 -15.86
C ALA A 184 14.27 32.75 -15.54
N ALA A 185 15.58 32.65 -15.27
CA ALA A 185 16.21 31.39 -14.88
C ALA A 185 15.70 30.85 -13.54
N VAL A 186 15.51 31.72 -12.53
CA VAL A 186 14.95 31.33 -11.23
C VAL A 186 13.50 30.84 -11.38
N PHE A 187 12.68 31.50 -12.20
CA PHE A 187 11.32 31.03 -12.50
C PHE A 187 11.31 29.66 -13.17
N ALA A 188 12.14 29.48 -14.19
CA ALA A 188 12.23 28.21 -14.91
C ALA A 188 12.65 27.07 -13.97
N ARG A 189 13.60 27.33 -13.07
CA ARG A 189 14.05 26.34 -12.09
C ARG A 189 12.97 26.03 -11.06
N PHE A 190 12.32 27.04 -10.49
CA PHE A 190 11.21 26.84 -9.56
C PHE A 190 10.08 26.02 -10.19
N ALA A 191 9.68 26.34 -11.43
CA ALA A 191 8.69 25.56 -12.17
C ALA A 191 9.13 24.10 -12.37
N GLY A 192 10.41 23.86 -12.67
CA GLY A 192 10.98 22.52 -12.75
C GLY A 192 10.93 21.74 -11.43
N LEU A 193 11.18 22.40 -10.29
CA LEU A 193 11.05 21.78 -8.97
C LEU A 193 9.61 21.47 -8.60
N PHE A 194 8.71 22.40 -8.91
CA PHE A 194 7.28 22.19 -8.71
C PHE A 194 6.79 20.98 -9.52
N GLN A 195 7.19 20.89 -10.79
CA GLN A 195 6.85 19.75 -11.64
C GLN A 195 7.43 18.45 -11.08
N SER A 196 8.71 18.45 -10.66
CA SER A 196 9.35 17.28 -10.05
C SER A 196 8.63 16.82 -8.78
N PHE A 197 8.14 17.75 -7.97
CA PHE A 197 7.33 17.44 -6.80
C PHE A 197 5.96 16.84 -7.18
N LEU A 198 5.25 17.43 -8.15
CA LEU A 198 3.97 16.87 -8.62
C LEU A 198 4.15 15.48 -9.22
N ASP A 199 5.23 15.27 -9.98
CA ASP A 199 5.56 13.97 -10.55
C ASP A 199 5.83 12.93 -9.46
N ALA A 200 6.54 13.30 -8.38
CA ALA A 200 6.75 12.44 -7.22
C ALA A 200 5.42 12.06 -6.53
N VAL A 201 4.55 13.04 -6.27
CA VAL A 201 3.24 12.80 -5.66
C VAL A 201 2.36 11.90 -6.55
N ASN A 202 2.34 12.15 -7.85
CA ASN A 202 1.57 11.33 -8.81
C ASN A 202 2.10 9.89 -8.88
N GLU A 203 3.42 9.73 -8.85
CA GLU A 203 4.08 8.43 -8.84
C GLU A 203 3.70 7.61 -7.59
N SER A 204 3.71 8.26 -6.42
CA SER A 204 3.31 7.61 -5.16
C SER A 204 1.80 7.31 -5.11
N MET A 205 0.95 8.20 -5.64
CA MET A 205 -0.48 7.91 -5.84
C MET A 205 -0.69 6.69 -6.75
N GLY A 206 0.10 6.56 -7.80
CA GLY A 206 0.11 5.39 -8.69
C GLY A 206 0.43 4.10 -7.94
N ALA A 207 1.47 4.11 -7.11
CA ALA A 207 1.82 2.97 -6.26
C ALA A 207 0.72 2.61 -5.25
N ALA A 208 0.13 3.60 -4.59
CA ALA A 208 -0.98 3.40 -3.65
C ALA A 208 -2.20 2.78 -4.33
N ASN A 209 -2.55 3.21 -5.56
CA ASN A 209 -3.65 2.61 -6.32
C ASN A 209 -3.41 1.13 -6.64
N VAL A 210 -2.19 0.77 -7.05
CA VAL A 210 -1.83 -0.63 -7.30
C VAL A 210 -1.93 -1.46 -6.02
N LEU A 211 -1.45 -0.94 -4.89
CA LEU A 211 -1.55 -1.59 -3.59
C LEU A 211 -3.00 -1.77 -3.14
N ILE A 212 -3.86 -0.75 -3.24
CA ILE A 212 -5.28 -0.84 -2.88
C ILE A 212 -5.99 -1.90 -3.73
N ASN A 213 -5.75 -1.95 -5.03
CA ASN A 213 -6.34 -2.97 -5.89
C ASN A 213 -5.91 -4.38 -5.48
N LYS A 214 -4.62 -4.57 -5.17
CA LYS A 214 -4.10 -5.86 -4.69
C LYS A 214 -4.69 -6.23 -3.33
N LEU A 215 -4.70 -5.32 -2.36
CA LEU A 215 -5.29 -5.51 -1.04
C LEU A 215 -6.79 -5.81 -1.11
N THR A 216 -7.51 -5.17 -2.03
CA THR A 216 -8.94 -5.45 -2.28
C THR A 216 -9.15 -6.90 -2.68
N ILE A 217 -8.39 -7.40 -3.67
CA ILE A 217 -8.49 -8.79 -4.11
C ILE A 217 -8.11 -9.75 -2.99
N GLU A 218 -7.00 -9.52 -2.29
CA GLU A 218 -6.59 -10.41 -1.19
C GLU A 218 -7.62 -10.42 -0.05
N THR A 219 -8.27 -9.29 0.23
CA THR A 219 -9.35 -9.21 1.22
C THR A 219 -10.58 -10.00 0.76
N GLU A 220 -11.01 -9.85 -0.49
CA GLU A 220 -12.11 -10.66 -1.05
C GLU A 220 -11.81 -12.17 -0.96
N ARG A 221 -10.58 -12.59 -1.30
CA ARG A 221 -10.13 -13.99 -1.19
C ARG A 221 -10.16 -14.49 0.25
N ALA A 222 -9.65 -13.70 1.18
CA ALA A 222 -9.63 -14.03 2.60
C ALA A 222 -11.05 -14.19 3.16
N LEU A 223 -11.98 -13.30 2.79
CA LEU A 223 -13.38 -13.37 3.21
C LEU A 223 -14.09 -14.62 2.67
N VAL A 224 -13.91 -14.93 1.37
CA VAL A 224 -14.47 -16.15 0.76
C VAL A 224 -13.93 -17.40 1.45
N LEU A 225 -12.61 -17.44 1.72
CA LEU A 225 -11.99 -18.58 2.38
C LEU A 225 -12.47 -18.73 3.84
N ARG A 226 -12.59 -17.62 4.58
CA ARG A 226 -13.16 -17.60 5.93
C ARG A 226 -14.58 -18.19 5.94
N ASP A 227 -15.45 -17.72 5.05
CA ASP A 227 -16.83 -18.20 4.98
C ASP A 227 -16.90 -19.69 4.61
N ALA A 228 -16.01 -20.14 3.74
CA ALA A 228 -15.90 -21.54 3.33
C ALA A 228 -15.36 -22.48 4.44
N LEU A 229 -14.54 -21.96 5.35
CA LEU A 229 -14.01 -22.70 6.50
C LEU A 229 -14.92 -22.67 7.73
N ARG A 230 -15.87 -21.73 7.82
CA ARG A 230 -16.81 -21.62 8.95
C ARG A 230 -17.52 -22.93 9.33
N PRO A 231 -18.02 -23.77 8.40
CA PRO A 231 -18.69 -25.03 8.75
C PRO A 231 -17.75 -26.05 9.44
N ALA A 232 -16.45 -25.97 9.19
CA ALA A 232 -15.44 -26.86 9.77
C ALA A 232 -15.15 -26.56 11.26
N ALA A 233 -15.48 -25.34 11.70
CA ALA A 233 -15.09 -24.80 13.00
C ALA A 233 -16.01 -25.20 14.18
N ASN A 234 -17.16 -25.87 13.94
CA ASN A 234 -18.16 -26.30 14.95
C ASN A 234 -18.35 -25.35 16.16
N GLN A 235 -19.39 -24.50 16.10
CA GLN A 235 -20.17 -23.93 17.23
C GLN A 235 -19.50 -23.08 18.34
N THR A 236 -18.20 -22.80 18.35
CA THR A 236 -17.59 -21.87 19.35
C THR A 236 -17.17 -20.50 18.83
N LEU A 237 -17.43 -20.16 17.56
CA LEU A 237 -17.31 -18.76 17.13
C LEU A 237 -18.68 -18.08 17.22
N PRO A 238 -18.83 -17.01 18.02
CA PRO A 238 -20.06 -16.25 18.04
C PRO A 238 -20.39 -15.79 16.61
N SER A 239 -21.62 -16.03 16.19
CA SER A 239 -22.19 -15.52 14.95
C SER A 239 -21.91 -14.02 14.84
N SER A 240 -21.48 -13.62 13.63
CA SER A 240 -20.79 -12.39 13.17
C SER A 240 -21.38 -11.03 13.55
N THR A 241 -22.23 -10.92 14.55
CA THR A 241 -22.78 -9.66 15.09
C THR A 241 -21.71 -8.71 15.66
N GLY A 242 -20.43 -9.12 15.73
CA GLY A 242 -19.29 -8.27 16.10
C GLY A 242 -18.29 -7.95 14.97
N ALA A 243 -18.44 -8.52 13.77
CA ALA A 243 -17.43 -8.38 12.70
C ALA A 243 -17.34 -6.96 12.13
N ALA A 244 -18.47 -6.22 12.09
CA ALA A 244 -18.50 -4.81 11.66
C ALA A 244 -17.71 -3.86 12.58
N GLY A 245 -17.39 -4.29 13.81
CA GLY A 245 -16.50 -3.55 14.72
C GLY A 245 -15.05 -4.03 14.73
N SER A 246 -14.74 -5.14 14.05
CA SER A 246 -13.41 -5.77 14.12
C SER A 246 -12.46 -5.29 13.02
N TRP A 247 -13.00 -4.82 11.88
CA TRP A 247 -12.22 -4.36 10.72
C TRP A 247 -12.85 -3.10 10.11
N PRO A 248 -12.50 -1.89 10.59
CA PRO A 248 -13.15 -0.65 10.20
C PRO A 248 -12.91 -0.21 8.75
N HIS A 249 -11.79 -0.61 8.12
CA HIS A 249 -11.40 -0.15 6.79
C HIS A 249 -11.97 -1.03 5.67
N ILE A 250 -12.25 -2.31 5.93
CA ILE A 250 -12.79 -3.25 4.93
C ILE A 250 -14.29 -3.54 5.08
N VAL A 251 -15.01 -2.73 5.87
CA VAL A 251 -16.47 -2.87 6.10
C VAL A 251 -17.28 -3.08 4.80
N PRO A 252 -17.04 -2.34 3.70
CA PRO A 252 -17.78 -2.56 2.46
C PRO A 252 -17.60 -3.98 1.91
N LEU A 253 -16.37 -4.52 1.94
CA LEU A 253 -16.05 -5.85 1.44
C LEU A 253 -16.65 -6.95 2.32
N VAL A 254 -16.64 -6.75 3.65
CA VAL A 254 -17.31 -7.64 4.60
C VAL A 254 -18.81 -7.72 4.28
N ALA A 255 -19.47 -6.59 4.04
CA ALA A 255 -20.89 -6.56 3.69
C ALA A 255 -21.21 -7.27 2.36
N LEU A 256 -20.31 -7.22 1.36
CA LEU A 256 -20.46 -7.98 0.11
C LEU A 256 -20.35 -9.50 0.36
N SER A 257 -19.40 -9.92 1.20
CA SER A 257 -19.21 -11.31 1.62
C SER A 257 -20.42 -11.85 2.38
N GLU A 258 -20.95 -11.10 3.35
CA GLU A 258 -22.12 -11.52 4.14
C GLU A 258 -23.38 -11.72 3.29
N LYS A 259 -23.50 -10.97 2.19
CA LYS A 259 -24.58 -11.11 1.21
C LYS A 259 -24.33 -12.22 0.18
N GLY A 260 -23.20 -12.94 0.26
CA GLY A 260 -22.84 -14.00 -0.68
C GLY A 260 -22.54 -13.49 -2.09
N MET A 261 -22.14 -12.22 -2.25
CA MET A 261 -21.92 -11.61 -3.56
C MET A 261 -20.48 -11.76 -4.08
N LEU A 262 -19.60 -12.39 -3.30
CA LEU A 262 -18.21 -12.66 -3.70
C LEU A 262 -18.09 -14.06 -4.30
N SER A 263 -17.62 -14.14 -5.54
CA SER A 263 -17.40 -15.41 -6.26
C SER A 263 -15.91 -15.65 -6.49
N ILE A 264 -15.40 -16.80 -6.04
CA ILE A 264 -13.98 -17.16 -6.19
C ILE A 264 -13.53 -17.11 -7.65
N GLY A 265 -14.35 -17.57 -8.60
CA GLY A 265 -13.99 -17.57 -10.02
C GLY A 265 -13.96 -16.18 -10.67
N GLU A 266 -14.74 -15.21 -10.15
CA GLU A 266 -14.64 -13.82 -10.60
C GLU A 266 -13.43 -13.12 -9.99
N ILE A 267 -13.15 -13.39 -8.70
CA ILE A 267 -11.98 -12.87 -8.00
C ILE A 267 -10.69 -13.33 -8.68
N GLU A 268 -10.55 -14.61 -8.98
CA GLU A 268 -9.36 -15.17 -9.65
C GLU A 268 -9.16 -14.62 -11.06
N ARG A 269 -10.24 -14.32 -11.80
CA ARG A 269 -10.15 -13.67 -13.11
C ARG A 269 -9.60 -12.24 -13.02
N ARG A 270 -10.09 -11.45 -12.06
CA ARG A 270 -9.58 -10.09 -11.81
C ARG A 270 -8.16 -10.09 -11.25
N ARG A 271 -7.81 -11.10 -10.45
CA ARG A 271 -6.50 -11.22 -9.80
C ARG A 271 -5.35 -11.18 -10.81
N ASN A 272 -5.43 -11.90 -11.93
CA ASN A 272 -4.32 -11.98 -12.89
C ASN A 272 -3.85 -10.61 -13.41
N LEU A 273 -4.79 -9.71 -13.71
CA LEU A 273 -4.46 -8.35 -14.18
C LEU A 273 -3.84 -7.50 -13.05
N ILE A 274 -4.37 -7.65 -11.84
CA ILE A 274 -3.92 -6.92 -10.65
C ILE A 274 -2.53 -7.41 -10.21
N ASP A 275 -2.28 -8.72 -10.25
CA ASP A 275 -0.98 -9.33 -10.00
C ASP A 275 0.05 -8.84 -11.01
N GLN A 276 -0.30 -8.77 -12.29
CA GLN A 276 0.61 -8.25 -13.32
C GLN A 276 0.98 -6.79 -13.07
N ALA A 277 0.00 -5.94 -12.72
CA ALA A 277 0.25 -4.53 -12.39
C ALA A 277 1.12 -4.40 -11.12
N PHE A 278 0.84 -5.22 -10.11
CA PHE A 278 1.61 -5.27 -8.87
C PHE A 278 3.06 -5.67 -9.10
N HIS A 279 3.29 -6.75 -9.85
CA HIS A 279 4.64 -7.21 -10.21
C HIS A 279 5.40 -6.19 -11.05
N SER A 280 4.78 -5.68 -12.12
CA SER A 280 5.40 -4.67 -12.97
C SER A 280 5.84 -3.42 -12.19
N ARG A 281 5.15 -3.09 -11.09
CA ARG A 281 5.46 -1.94 -10.24
C ARG A 281 6.53 -2.25 -9.20
N PHE A 282 6.46 -3.41 -8.54
CA PHE A 282 7.21 -3.69 -7.32
C PHE A 282 8.29 -4.78 -7.45
N ASP A 283 8.45 -5.42 -8.60
CA ASP A 283 9.40 -6.54 -8.80
C ASP A 283 10.82 -6.21 -8.34
N ALA A 284 11.33 -5.01 -8.66
CA ALA A 284 12.67 -4.58 -8.23
C ALA A 284 12.85 -4.56 -6.69
N CYS A 285 11.76 -4.33 -5.95
CA CYS A 285 11.75 -4.32 -4.48
C CYS A 285 11.54 -5.72 -3.89
N LEU A 286 10.89 -6.61 -4.64
CA LEU A 286 10.64 -8.01 -4.30
C LEU A 286 11.90 -8.88 -4.53
N ASP A 287 12.64 -8.67 -5.62
CA ASP A 287 13.86 -9.43 -5.97
C ASP A 287 15.02 -9.24 -4.97
N LYS A 288 15.08 -8.11 -4.28
CA LYS A 288 16.08 -7.91 -3.20
C LYS A 288 15.93 -8.95 -2.07
N LEU A 289 14.78 -9.63 -1.95
CA LEU A 289 14.53 -10.68 -0.96
C LEU A 289 15.11 -12.05 -1.35
N THR A 290 15.12 -12.42 -2.63
CA THR A 290 15.74 -13.69 -3.05
C THR A 290 17.26 -13.65 -2.86
N SER A 291 17.88 -12.50 -3.09
CA SER A 291 19.32 -12.30 -2.86
C SER A 291 19.71 -12.22 -1.38
N THR A 292 18.95 -11.51 -0.53
CA THR A 292 19.24 -11.44 0.92
C THR A 292 18.93 -12.75 1.66
N ARG A 293 17.92 -13.52 1.23
CA ARG A 293 17.61 -14.83 1.82
C ARG A 293 18.61 -15.92 1.40
N ALA A 294 19.17 -15.85 0.19
CA ALA A 294 20.28 -16.71 -0.23
C ALA A 294 21.59 -16.45 0.53
N SER A 295 21.70 -15.30 1.20
CA SER A 295 22.91 -14.86 1.91
C SER A 295 22.91 -15.15 3.41
N ARG A 296 21.83 -15.70 3.98
CA ARG A 296 21.80 -16.16 5.38
C ARG A 296 22.05 -17.67 5.42
N PRO A 297 23.24 -18.14 5.87
CA PRO A 297 23.42 -19.55 6.17
C PRO A 297 22.46 -19.93 7.29
N ILE A 298 21.77 -21.05 7.12
CA ILE A 298 20.96 -21.67 8.17
C ILE A 298 21.94 -22.11 9.26
N THR A 299 21.98 -21.38 10.37
CA THR A 299 22.56 -21.84 11.65
C THR A 299 21.45 -22.10 12.63
#